data_AF-A0A1U9QTD5-F1
#
_entry.id   AF-A0A1U9QTD5-F1
#
_cell.length_a   1.000
_cell.length_b   1.000
_cell.length_c   1.000
_cell.angle_alpha   90.00
_cell.angle_beta   90.00
_cell.angle_gamma   90.00
#
_symmetry.space_group_name_H-M   'P 1'
#
loop_
_entity.id
_entity.type
_entity.pdbx_description
1 polymer ?
#
loop_
_entity_poly.entity_id
_entity_poly.type
_entity_poly.pdbx_seq_one_letter_code
_entity_poly.pdbx_strand_id
1 'polypeptide(L)'
;MDALLIALADPARWRLVSLLAERPRSVGVLAQLAGARQPQTTKHLQTLERADVVISRRTGQRRIYALRSAALRELAATLNGLADTADRSGGPGETYERYGRGLDAERLAAEEPGWADGRSFGFRRSLTGRPERVWRHLTETSLLARWWTPDDLRVSELVFEAVPGGRIVQEYRDAEDTDGSEPVAGRAEGTVDDVRPGERLAYRLSPLLPDGGTAFTAHVDFGLRPAGTGNGTDLEVRYRVTDSTVDSADFVAGIEIGFGQSLDKLASVLAAEAHDSDTRTDTDVRTDSDVRNDNDTRSAK
;
A
#
# COMPACT_ATOMS: atom_id res chain seq x y z
N MET A 1 25.05 -9.01 2.34
CA MET A 1 24.97 -8.11 1.17
C MET A 1 25.57 -6.74 1.48
N ASP A 2 25.29 -6.16 2.65
CA ASP A 2 25.71 -4.80 3.03
C ASP A 2 27.23 -4.55 2.97
N ALA A 3 28.03 -5.50 3.48
CA ALA A 3 29.50 -5.38 3.42
C ALA A 3 30.04 -5.32 1.98
N LEU A 4 29.38 -6.01 1.03
CA LEU A 4 29.70 -5.96 -0.39
C LEU A 4 29.40 -4.58 -0.97
N LEU A 5 28.19 -4.06 -0.73
CA LEU A 5 27.74 -2.75 -1.19
C LEU A 5 28.65 -1.63 -0.64
N ILE A 6 28.93 -1.65 0.67
CA ILE A 6 29.84 -0.70 1.32
C ILE A 6 31.25 -0.78 0.74
N ALA A 7 31.75 -1.98 0.43
CA ALA A 7 33.06 -2.16 -0.18
C ALA A 7 33.09 -1.66 -1.64
N LEU A 8 32.00 -1.76 -2.40
CA LEU A 8 31.93 -1.31 -3.79
C LEU A 8 31.60 0.18 -3.95
N ALA A 9 30.96 0.81 -2.96
CA ALA A 9 30.55 2.22 -3.01
C ALA A 9 31.70 3.26 -3.07
N ASP A 10 32.95 2.83 -2.86
CA ASP A 10 34.13 3.70 -2.93
C ASP A 10 34.72 3.70 -4.35
N PRO A 11 34.89 4.88 -4.98
CA PRO A 11 35.38 4.97 -6.36
C PRO A 11 36.76 4.34 -6.59
N ALA A 12 37.67 4.41 -5.62
CA ALA A 12 39.00 3.81 -5.74
C ALA A 12 38.92 2.28 -5.67
N ARG A 13 38.06 1.74 -4.79
CA ARG A 13 37.79 0.30 -4.73
C ARG A 13 37.11 -0.20 -6.00
N TRP A 14 36.14 0.54 -6.53
CA TRP A 14 35.50 0.24 -7.81
C TRP A 14 36.52 0.17 -8.95
N ARG A 15 37.43 1.16 -9.04
CA ARG A 15 38.49 1.16 -10.05
C ARG A 15 39.40 -0.07 -9.96
N LEU A 16 39.78 -0.47 -8.75
CA LEU A 16 40.59 -1.69 -8.53
C LEU A 16 39.86 -2.95 -8.96
N VAL A 17 38.55 -3.05 -8.67
CA VAL A 17 37.69 -4.14 -9.12
C VAL A 17 37.62 -4.19 -10.65
N SER A 18 37.42 -3.05 -11.33
CA SER A 18 37.41 -2.98 -12.79
C SER A 18 38.74 -3.45 -13.40
N LEU A 19 39.87 -3.02 -12.84
CA LEU A 19 41.18 -3.51 -13.26
C LEU A 19 41.26 -5.03 -13.07
N LEU A 20 40.91 -5.54 -11.89
CA LEU A 20 40.98 -6.97 -11.59
C LEU A 20 40.01 -7.83 -12.42
N ALA A 21 38.94 -7.26 -12.97
CA ALA A 21 38.05 -7.93 -13.91
C ALA A 21 38.75 -8.30 -15.23
N GLU A 22 39.72 -7.50 -15.67
CA GLU A 22 40.48 -7.78 -16.91
C GLU A 22 41.49 -8.92 -16.74
N ARG A 23 42.19 -8.95 -15.61
CA ARG A 23 43.16 -10.01 -15.24
C ARG A 23 43.65 -9.86 -13.79
N PRO A 24 44.10 -10.96 -13.16
CA PRO A 24 44.78 -10.91 -11.87
C PRO A 24 46.05 -10.05 -11.90
N ARG A 25 46.29 -9.25 -10.84
CA ARG A 25 47.41 -8.30 -10.77
C ARG A 25 48.03 -8.25 -9.38
N SER A 26 49.29 -7.84 -9.31
CA SER A 26 49.96 -7.57 -8.03
C SER A 26 49.57 -6.20 -7.46
N VAL A 27 49.72 -6.01 -6.14
CA VAL A 27 49.45 -4.73 -5.48
C VAL A 27 50.21 -3.56 -6.12
N GLY A 28 51.50 -3.74 -6.43
CA GLY A 28 52.32 -2.68 -7.03
C GLY A 28 51.81 -2.24 -8.40
N VAL A 29 51.39 -3.20 -9.24
CA VAL A 29 50.80 -2.91 -10.55
C VAL A 29 49.45 -2.22 -10.39
N LEU A 30 48.62 -2.66 -9.43
CA LEU A 30 47.33 -2.03 -9.15
C LEU A 30 47.50 -0.59 -8.65
N ALA A 31 48.47 -0.34 -7.78
CA ALA A 31 48.78 1.00 -7.28
C ALA A 31 49.19 1.93 -8.43
N GLN A 32 50.06 1.46 -9.33
CA GLN A 32 50.49 2.20 -10.51
C GLN A 32 49.31 2.51 -11.46
N LEU A 33 48.51 1.50 -11.82
CA LEU A 33 47.38 1.65 -12.75
C LEU A 33 46.23 2.49 -12.17
N ALA A 34 46.05 2.48 -10.84
CA ALA A 34 45.06 3.29 -10.15
C ALA A 34 45.58 4.71 -9.83
N GLY A 35 46.85 5.03 -10.12
CA GLY A 35 47.45 6.32 -9.74
C GLY A 35 47.52 6.55 -8.24
N ALA A 36 47.54 5.48 -7.43
CA ALA A 36 47.40 5.52 -5.99
C ALA A 36 48.70 5.09 -5.28
N ARG A 37 48.89 5.54 -4.04
CA ARG A 37 50.02 5.07 -3.23
C ARG A 37 49.76 3.65 -2.75
N GLN A 38 50.81 2.82 -2.77
CA GLN A 38 50.72 1.40 -2.41
C GLN A 38 50.10 1.11 -1.02
N PRO A 39 50.34 1.90 0.05
CA PRO A 39 49.65 1.69 1.34
C PRO A 39 48.13 1.86 1.24
N GLN A 40 47.66 2.85 0.48
CA GLN A 40 46.22 3.09 0.26
C GLN A 40 45.61 1.94 -0.55
N THR A 41 46.27 1.55 -1.65
CA THR A 41 45.84 0.39 -2.46
C THR A 41 45.74 -0.88 -1.63
N THR A 42 46.68 -1.10 -0.71
CA THR A 42 46.66 -2.26 0.19
C THR A 42 45.45 -2.23 1.13
N LYS A 43 45.15 -1.08 1.74
CA LYS A 43 43.96 -0.90 2.59
C LYS A 43 42.67 -1.17 1.82
N HIS A 44 42.57 -0.67 0.59
CA HIS A 44 41.43 -0.93 -0.29
C HIS A 44 41.28 -2.41 -0.61
N LEU A 45 42.37 -3.09 -0.99
CA LEU A 45 42.37 -4.52 -1.30
C LEU A 45 42.01 -5.39 -0.09
N GLN A 46 42.46 -5.03 1.11
CA GLN A 46 42.07 -5.71 2.34
C GLN A 46 40.57 -5.57 2.64
N THR A 47 40.00 -4.39 2.36
CA THR A 47 38.55 -4.17 2.52
C THR A 47 37.77 -4.98 1.50
N LEU A 48 38.22 -5.01 0.24
CA LEU A 48 37.62 -5.84 -0.81
C LEU A 48 37.72 -7.34 -0.50
N GLU A 49 38.84 -7.78 0.08
CA GLU A 49 39.05 -9.19 0.47
C GLU A 49 38.16 -9.57 1.66
N ARG A 50 38.01 -8.69 2.66
CA ARG A 50 37.06 -8.86 3.79
C ARG A 50 35.60 -8.91 3.34
N ALA A 51 35.26 -8.21 2.26
CA ALA A 51 33.94 -8.24 1.65
C ALA A 51 33.77 -9.34 0.59
N ASP A 52 34.75 -10.25 0.49
CA ASP A 52 34.73 -11.40 -0.41
C ASP A 52 34.73 -11.06 -1.92
N VAL A 53 34.98 -9.81 -2.27
CA VAL A 53 35.03 -9.31 -3.65
C VAL A 53 36.26 -9.83 -4.39
N VAL A 54 37.38 -9.92 -3.68
CA VAL A 54 38.66 -10.35 -4.26
C VAL A 54 39.25 -11.50 -3.45
N ILE A 55 40.09 -12.27 -4.11
CA ILE A 55 40.96 -13.27 -3.47
C ILE A 55 42.40 -12.89 -3.70
N SER A 56 43.27 -13.27 -2.76
CA SER A 56 44.70 -13.07 -2.90
C SER A 56 45.48 -14.39 -2.80
N ARG A 57 46.57 -14.49 -3.56
CA ARG A 57 47.53 -15.59 -3.52
C ARG A 57 48.94 -15.05 -3.48
N ARG A 58 49.80 -15.67 -2.67
CA ARG A 58 51.23 -15.35 -2.66
C ARG A 58 51.94 -16.10 -3.78
N THR A 59 52.70 -15.38 -4.59
CA THR A 59 53.53 -15.90 -5.68
C THR A 59 54.94 -15.33 -5.54
N GLY A 60 55.85 -16.10 -4.96
CA GLY A 60 57.19 -15.65 -4.56
C GLY A 60 57.12 -14.50 -3.54
N GLN A 61 57.72 -13.36 -3.89
CA GLN A 61 57.69 -12.15 -3.08
C GLN A 61 56.47 -11.25 -3.33
N ARG A 62 55.60 -11.60 -4.28
CA ARG A 62 54.43 -10.78 -4.66
C ARG A 62 53.13 -11.39 -4.16
N ARG A 63 52.15 -10.54 -3.82
CA ARG A 63 50.75 -10.96 -3.60
C ARG A 63 49.94 -10.58 -4.83
N ILE A 64 49.34 -11.56 -5.48
CA ILE A 64 48.48 -11.42 -6.65
C ILE A 64 47.03 -11.43 -6.17
N TYR A 65 46.26 -10.44 -6.59
CA TYR A 65 44.82 -10.37 -6.35
C TYR A 65 44.07 -10.75 -7.62
N ALA A 66 42.94 -11.41 -7.45
CA ALA A 66 41.99 -11.74 -8.51
C ALA A 66 40.57 -11.41 -8.07
N LEU A 67 39.72 -11.03 -9.02
CA LEU A 67 38.31 -10.77 -8.78
C LEU A 67 37.56 -12.08 -8.54
N ARG A 68 36.67 -12.11 -7.54
CA ARG A 68 35.71 -13.19 -7.35
C ARG A 68 34.40 -12.83 -8.06
N SER A 69 34.21 -13.39 -9.25
CA SER A 69 33.03 -13.08 -10.07
C SER A 69 31.70 -13.53 -9.46
N ALA A 70 31.69 -14.55 -8.59
CA ALA A 70 30.49 -15.05 -7.93
C ALA A 70 29.76 -13.95 -7.13
N ALA A 71 30.49 -13.20 -6.30
CA ALA A 71 29.91 -12.12 -5.48
C ALA A 71 29.24 -11.03 -6.33
N LEU A 72 29.80 -10.71 -7.50
CA LEU A 72 29.19 -9.76 -8.43
C LEU A 72 27.96 -10.34 -9.15
N ARG A 73 27.97 -11.63 -9.47
CA ARG A 73 26.81 -12.31 -10.09
C ARG A 73 25.63 -12.38 -9.12
N GLU A 74 25.89 -12.68 -7.84
CA GLU A 74 24.86 -12.67 -6.79
C GLU A 74 24.27 -11.28 -6.61
N LEU A 75 25.10 -10.23 -6.56
CA LEU A 75 24.61 -8.85 -6.51
C LEU A 75 23.76 -8.49 -7.73
N ALA A 76 24.21 -8.85 -8.93
CA ALA A 76 23.44 -8.59 -10.15
C ALA A 76 22.09 -9.32 -10.15
N ALA A 77 22.03 -10.56 -9.65
CA ALA A 77 20.77 -11.29 -9.54
C ALA A 77 19.80 -10.61 -8.55
N THR A 78 20.29 -10.14 -7.40
CA THR A 78 19.48 -9.37 -6.45
C THR A 78 18.96 -8.07 -7.04
N LEU A 79 19.82 -7.30 -7.73
CA LEU A 79 19.42 -6.05 -8.38
C LEU A 79 18.40 -6.29 -9.49
N ASN A 80 18.58 -7.35 -10.29
CA ASN A 80 17.59 -7.75 -11.29
C ASN A 80 16.27 -8.14 -10.64
N GLY A 81 16.27 -8.92 -9.56
CA GLY A 81 15.04 -9.29 -8.86
C GLY A 81 14.28 -8.08 -8.29
N LEU A 82 14.99 -7.04 -7.85
CA LEU A 82 14.40 -5.76 -7.45
C LEU A 82 13.81 -5.01 -8.64
N ALA A 83 14.54 -4.92 -9.75
CA ALA A 83 14.07 -4.29 -10.99
C ALA A 83 12.85 -5.03 -11.57
N ASP A 84 12.94 -6.35 -11.72
CA ASP A 84 11.84 -7.21 -12.19
C ASP A 84 10.61 -7.05 -11.31
N THR A 85 10.79 -6.89 -9.99
CA THR A 85 9.69 -6.63 -9.05
C THR A 85 9.03 -5.28 -9.29
N ALA A 86 9.81 -4.25 -9.58
CA ALA A 86 9.30 -2.92 -9.91
C ALA A 86 8.59 -2.89 -11.28
N ASP A 87 9.10 -3.67 -12.25
CA ASP A 87 8.63 -3.71 -13.64
C ASP A 87 7.46 -4.67 -13.89
N ARG A 88 7.02 -5.45 -12.88
CA ARG A 88 5.87 -6.35 -13.05
C ARG A 88 4.65 -5.54 -13.53
N SER A 89 3.97 -6.02 -14.58
CA SER A 89 2.71 -5.44 -15.02
C SER A 89 1.67 -5.46 -13.89
N GLY A 90 1.00 -4.33 -13.66
CA GLY A 90 0.18 -4.10 -12.46
C GLY A 90 0.98 -3.83 -11.18
N GLY A 91 2.29 -3.61 -11.30
CA GLY A 91 3.17 -3.22 -10.20
C GLY A 91 3.04 -1.73 -9.84
N PRO A 92 3.66 -1.30 -8.73
CA PRO A 92 3.54 0.07 -8.23
C PRO A 92 3.90 1.16 -9.25
N GLY A 93 4.87 0.90 -10.14
CA GLY A 93 5.30 1.84 -11.17
C GLY A 93 4.27 2.10 -12.27
N GLU A 94 3.56 1.08 -12.75
CA GLU A 94 2.54 1.25 -13.78
C GLU A 94 1.29 1.95 -13.23
N THR A 95 0.92 1.66 -11.98
CA THR A 95 -0.14 2.38 -11.26
C THR A 95 0.22 3.84 -11.08
N TYR A 96 1.47 4.14 -10.70
CA TYR A 96 1.96 5.50 -10.55
C TYR A 96 1.97 6.29 -11.88
N GLU A 97 2.47 5.71 -12.97
CA GLU A 97 2.46 6.38 -14.28
C GLU A 97 1.04 6.58 -14.83
N ARG A 98 0.16 5.59 -14.67
CA ARG A 98 -1.25 5.70 -15.06
C ARG A 98 -1.96 6.80 -14.26
N TYR A 99 -1.67 6.88 -12.97
CA TYR A 99 -2.18 7.93 -12.09
C TYR A 99 -1.68 9.32 -12.52
N GLY A 100 -0.38 9.47 -12.79
CA GLY A 100 0.19 10.73 -13.25
C GLY A 100 -0.41 11.22 -14.58
N ARG A 101 -0.59 10.32 -15.56
CA ARG A 101 -1.23 10.68 -16.84
C ARG A 101 -2.71 11.04 -16.68
N GLY A 102 -3.42 10.41 -15.75
CA GLY A 102 -4.81 10.74 -15.41
C GLY A 102 -4.92 12.15 -14.84
N LEU A 103 -4.08 12.47 -13.85
CA LEU A 103 -3.97 13.81 -13.25
C LEU A 103 -3.72 14.90 -14.29
N ASP A 104 -2.73 14.73 -15.15
CA ASP A 104 -2.39 15.73 -16.16
C ASP A 104 -3.53 15.94 -17.17
N ALA A 105 -4.25 14.86 -17.54
CA ALA A 105 -5.41 14.96 -18.41
C ALA A 105 -6.57 15.73 -17.76
N GLU A 106 -6.85 15.48 -16.48
CA GLU A 106 -7.93 16.20 -15.78
C GLU A 106 -7.59 17.67 -15.56
N ARG A 107 -6.35 17.99 -15.21
CA ARG A 107 -5.88 19.38 -15.10
C ARG A 107 -6.01 20.13 -16.41
N LEU A 108 -5.72 19.48 -17.54
CA LEU A 108 -5.87 20.10 -18.86
C LEU A 108 -7.34 20.28 -19.25
N ALA A 109 -8.23 19.38 -18.82
CA ALA A 109 -9.66 19.45 -19.11
C ALA A 109 -10.41 20.46 -18.22
N ALA A 110 -9.89 20.78 -17.04
CA ALA A 110 -10.49 21.67 -16.06
C ALA A 110 -10.31 23.16 -16.45
N GLU A 111 -10.94 23.60 -17.55
CA GLU A 111 -10.83 24.98 -18.02
C GLU A 111 -11.88 25.91 -17.37
N GLU A 112 -13.06 25.39 -17.03
CA GLU A 112 -14.18 26.18 -16.49
C GLU A 112 -14.95 25.41 -15.40
N PRO A 113 -15.68 26.10 -14.49
CA PRO A 113 -16.57 25.43 -13.55
C PRO A 113 -17.61 24.53 -14.24
N GLY A 114 -17.93 23.40 -13.62
CA GLY A 114 -18.82 22.37 -14.15
C GLY A 114 -18.18 21.41 -15.17
N TRP A 115 -16.86 21.51 -15.44
CA TRP A 115 -16.16 20.66 -16.41
C TRP A 115 -16.28 19.14 -16.14
N ALA A 116 -16.48 18.74 -14.89
CA ALA A 116 -16.66 17.35 -14.47
C ALA A 116 -18.12 16.97 -14.18
N ASP A 117 -19.08 17.87 -14.38
CA ASP A 117 -20.47 17.63 -14.01
C ASP A 117 -21.09 16.50 -14.84
N GLY A 118 -21.80 15.61 -14.16
CA GLY A 118 -22.43 14.43 -14.76
C GLY A 118 -21.49 13.23 -14.92
N ARG A 119 -20.16 13.39 -14.73
CA ARG A 119 -19.24 12.26 -14.67
C ARG A 119 -19.66 11.29 -13.58
N SER A 120 -19.60 10.01 -13.89
CA SER A 120 -20.10 8.95 -13.02
C SER A 120 -19.15 7.77 -12.99
N PHE A 121 -18.96 7.21 -11.80
CA PHE A 121 -18.12 6.02 -11.56
C PHE A 121 -18.99 4.93 -10.94
N GLY A 122 -18.83 3.71 -11.45
CA GLY A 122 -19.60 2.55 -11.00
C GLY A 122 -18.68 1.51 -10.36
N PHE A 123 -18.98 1.12 -9.13
CA PHE A 123 -18.20 0.13 -8.40
C PHE A 123 -19.09 -1.06 -8.05
N ARG A 124 -18.52 -2.26 -8.13
CA ARG A 124 -19.18 -3.49 -7.65
C ARG A 124 -18.21 -4.30 -6.82
N ARG A 125 -18.69 -4.83 -5.70
CA ARG A 125 -17.95 -5.75 -4.83
C ARG A 125 -18.89 -6.87 -4.36
N SER A 126 -18.37 -8.08 -4.33
CA SER A 126 -19.01 -9.19 -3.60
C SER A 126 -18.34 -9.28 -2.22
N LEU A 127 -19.14 -9.08 -1.18
CA LEU A 127 -18.70 -8.94 0.20
C LEU A 127 -19.05 -10.17 1.02
N THR A 128 -18.18 -10.52 1.97
CA THR A 128 -18.43 -11.61 2.91
C THR A 128 -19.38 -11.17 4.01
N GLY A 129 -20.43 -11.96 4.29
CA GLY A 129 -21.43 -11.66 5.31
C GLY A 129 -22.76 -11.18 4.75
N ARG A 130 -23.80 -11.27 5.60
CA ARG A 130 -25.17 -10.87 5.25
C ARG A 130 -25.32 -9.34 5.14
N PRO A 131 -26.35 -8.84 4.44
CA PRO A 131 -26.55 -7.41 4.25
C PRO A 131 -26.60 -6.62 5.56
N GLU A 132 -27.13 -7.19 6.64
CA GLU A 132 -27.18 -6.52 7.95
C GLU A 132 -25.79 -6.24 8.50
N ARG A 133 -24.82 -7.14 8.27
CA ARG A 133 -23.43 -6.94 8.71
C ARG A 133 -22.76 -5.85 7.86
N VAL A 134 -22.93 -5.92 6.55
CA VAL A 134 -22.38 -4.90 5.63
C VAL A 134 -22.98 -3.53 5.96
N TRP A 135 -24.28 -3.48 6.20
CA TRP A 135 -24.99 -2.26 6.57
C TRP A 135 -24.37 -1.56 7.77
N ARG A 136 -24.02 -2.31 8.83
CA ARG A 136 -23.31 -1.75 10.00
C ARG A 136 -21.99 -1.07 9.60
N HIS A 137 -21.21 -1.66 8.70
CA HIS A 137 -19.98 -1.05 8.20
C HIS A 137 -20.20 0.18 7.30
N LEU A 138 -21.41 0.38 6.77
CA LEU A 138 -21.79 1.57 6.02
C LEU A 138 -22.40 2.69 6.89
N THR A 139 -22.91 2.37 8.08
CA THR A 139 -23.68 3.33 8.90
C THR A 139 -23.11 3.60 10.29
N GLU A 140 -22.34 2.68 10.88
CA GLU A 140 -21.73 2.87 12.19
C GLU A 140 -20.36 3.54 12.03
N THR A 141 -20.22 4.76 12.55
CA THR A 141 -19.00 5.58 12.45
C THR A 141 -17.72 4.82 12.82
N SER A 142 -17.74 4.01 13.89
CA SER A 142 -16.57 3.25 14.35
C SER A 142 -16.13 2.15 13.38
N LEU A 143 -17.05 1.57 12.61
CA LEU A 143 -16.75 0.56 11.59
C LEU A 143 -16.39 1.23 10.27
N LEU A 144 -17.12 2.29 9.91
CA LEU A 144 -16.89 3.10 8.71
C LEU A 144 -15.47 3.68 8.66
N ALA A 145 -14.97 4.18 9.80
CA ALA A 145 -13.62 4.72 9.93
C ALA A 145 -12.49 3.72 9.64
N ARG A 146 -12.79 2.40 9.62
CA ARG A 146 -11.78 1.35 9.39
C ARG A 146 -11.44 1.14 7.92
N TRP A 147 -12.24 1.68 7.01
CA TRP A 147 -12.08 1.44 5.57
C TRP A 147 -12.28 2.67 4.69
N TRP A 148 -12.97 3.72 5.16
CA TRP A 148 -13.35 4.86 4.32
C TRP A 148 -12.21 5.88 4.10
N THR A 149 -11.06 5.39 3.63
CA THR A 149 -9.93 6.16 3.07
C THR A 149 -9.10 5.26 2.13
N PRO A 150 -8.41 5.80 1.12
CA PRO A 150 -7.40 5.07 0.35
C PRO A 150 -6.19 4.65 1.20
N ASP A 151 -5.34 3.75 0.70
CA ASP A 151 -4.29 3.03 1.45
C ASP A 151 -3.26 3.94 2.13
N ASP A 152 -2.93 5.05 1.50
CA ASP A 152 -1.98 6.08 1.94
C ASP A 152 -2.56 7.05 2.98
N LEU A 153 -3.86 6.97 3.26
CA LEU A 153 -4.56 7.89 4.16
C LEU A 153 -5.26 7.16 5.32
N ARG A 154 -5.35 7.86 6.45
CA ARG A 154 -6.12 7.44 7.62
C ARG A 154 -7.18 8.47 7.97
N VAL A 155 -8.32 8.00 8.48
CA VAL A 155 -9.34 8.87 9.06
C VAL A 155 -8.80 9.52 10.34
N SER A 156 -8.92 10.84 10.47
CA SER A 156 -8.61 11.61 11.68
C SER A 156 -9.87 12.10 12.40
N GLU A 157 -10.90 12.49 11.66
CA GLU A 157 -12.21 12.87 12.18
C GLU A 157 -13.29 12.21 11.30
N LEU A 158 -14.32 11.63 11.93
CA LEU A 158 -15.47 11.12 11.21
C LEU A 158 -16.76 11.35 12.00
N VAL A 159 -17.68 12.05 11.35
CA VAL A 159 -19.08 12.16 11.77
C VAL A 159 -19.91 11.60 10.63
N PHE A 160 -20.79 10.64 10.95
CA PHE A 160 -21.72 10.07 9.98
C PHE A 160 -23.05 9.79 10.66
N GLU A 161 -24.02 10.67 10.47
CA GLU A 161 -25.36 10.51 10.99
C GLU A 161 -26.22 9.79 9.95
N ALA A 162 -26.37 8.47 10.09
CA ALA A 162 -27.06 7.60 9.13
C ALA A 162 -28.60 7.74 9.15
N VAL A 163 -29.09 8.97 9.00
CA VAL A 163 -30.50 9.35 8.90
C VAL A 163 -30.66 10.40 7.80
N PRO A 164 -31.79 10.48 7.08
CA PRO A 164 -32.00 11.53 6.08
C PRO A 164 -31.83 12.94 6.70
N GLY A 165 -31.02 13.78 6.05
CA GLY A 165 -30.61 15.10 6.53
C GLY A 165 -29.45 15.08 7.54
N GLY A 166 -28.99 13.90 7.95
CA GLY A 166 -27.89 13.72 8.90
C GLY A 166 -26.56 14.23 8.36
N ARG A 167 -25.75 14.81 9.24
CA ARG A 167 -24.46 15.43 8.92
C ARG A 167 -23.39 14.37 8.63
N ILE A 168 -22.55 14.69 7.64
CA ILE A 168 -21.32 13.96 7.33
C ILE A 168 -20.14 14.92 7.46
N VAL A 169 -19.11 14.52 8.20
CA VAL A 169 -17.79 15.15 8.21
C VAL A 169 -16.77 14.05 8.09
N GLN A 170 -15.86 14.17 7.14
CA GLN A 170 -14.75 13.26 6.97
C GLN A 170 -13.47 14.09 6.91
N GLU A 171 -12.53 13.77 7.78
CA GLU A 171 -11.19 14.35 7.76
C GLU A 171 -10.17 13.22 7.69
N TYR A 172 -9.15 13.39 6.86
CA TYR A 172 -8.11 12.40 6.67
C TYR A 172 -6.73 13.02 6.65
N ARG A 173 -5.77 12.23 7.11
CA ARG A 173 -4.35 12.54 7.23
C ARG A 173 -3.52 11.47 6.55
N ASP A 174 -2.26 11.78 6.34
CA ASP A 174 -1.28 10.78 5.93
C ASP A 174 -1.29 9.59 6.90
N ALA A 175 -1.23 8.37 6.37
CA ALA A 175 -1.25 7.15 7.17
C ALA A 175 -0.05 7.05 8.14
N GLU A 176 1.09 7.65 7.79
CA GLU A 176 2.32 7.66 8.60
C GLU A 176 2.34 8.79 9.64
N ASP A 177 1.51 9.83 9.49
CA ASP A 177 1.30 10.92 10.47
C ASP A 177 0.54 10.40 11.70
N THR A 178 1.17 9.55 12.50
CA THR A 178 0.53 8.91 13.66
C THR A 178 0.45 9.83 14.88
N ASP A 179 1.30 10.85 14.96
CA ASP A 179 1.32 11.83 16.06
C ASP A 179 0.49 13.09 15.77
N GLY A 180 0.01 13.26 14.54
CA GLY A 180 -0.83 14.40 14.14
C GLY A 180 -0.06 15.70 13.97
N SER A 181 1.26 15.60 13.75
CA SER A 181 2.14 16.75 13.59
C SER A 181 2.05 17.40 12.21
N GLU A 182 1.66 16.64 11.19
CA GLU A 182 1.52 17.15 9.82
C GLU A 182 0.17 17.85 9.59
N PRO A 183 0.02 18.67 8.53
CA PRO A 183 -1.27 19.21 8.14
C PRO A 183 -2.28 18.12 7.78
N VAL A 184 -3.57 18.43 7.94
CA VAL A 184 -4.66 17.59 7.43
C VAL A 184 -4.52 17.44 5.92
N ALA A 185 -4.58 16.21 5.41
CA ALA A 185 -4.45 15.91 3.99
C ALA A 185 -5.72 16.30 3.21
N GLY A 186 -6.89 16.19 3.85
CA GLY A 186 -8.12 16.75 3.32
C GLY A 186 -9.30 16.61 4.26
N ARG A 187 -10.35 17.38 3.95
CA ARG A 187 -11.62 17.40 4.67
C ARG A 187 -12.76 17.42 3.68
N ALA A 188 -13.86 16.76 4.01
CA ALA A 188 -15.08 16.77 3.23
C ALA A 188 -16.29 16.86 4.14
N GLU A 189 -17.31 17.60 3.70
CA GLU A 189 -18.54 17.80 4.47
C GLU A 189 -19.76 17.50 3.61
N GLY A 190 -20.80 16.97 4.24
CA GLY A 190 -21.91 16.39 3.50
C GLY A 190 -23.15 16.12 4.32
N THR A 191 -24.12 15.52 3.66
CA THR A 191 -25.42 15.18 4.23
C THR A 191 -25.94 13.88 3.65
N VAL A 192 -26.57 13.06 4.48
CA VAL A 192 -27.26 11.85 4.06
C VAL A 192 -28.59 12.22 3.41
N ASP A 193 -28.89 11.67 2.23
CA ASP A 193 -30.09 11.98 1.47
C ASP A 193 -31.20 10.91 1.62
N ASP A 194 -30.85 9.61 1.55
CA ASP A 194 -31.81 8.48 1.69
C ASP A 194 -31.18 7.33 2.48
N VAL A 195 -31.98 6.69 3.35
CA VAL A 195 -31.55 5.56 4.19
C VAL A 195 -32.63 4.50 4.20
N ARG A 196 -32.30 3.32 3.67
CA ARG A 196 -33.15 2.12 3.67
C ARG A 196 -32.35 0.97 4.28
N PRO A 197 -32.58 0.65 5.56
CA PRO A 197 -31.79 -0.34 6.29
C PRO A 197 -31.59 -1.65 5.53
N GLY A 198 -30.33 -2.05 5.34
CA GLY A 198 -29.94 -3.29 4.66
C GLY A 198 -30.08 -3.27 3.13
N GLU A 199 -30.55 -2.17 2.53
CA GLU A 199 -30.89 -2.12 1.11
C GLU A 199 -30.20 -0.97 0.37
N ARG A 200 -30.27 0.26 0.88
CA ARG A 200 -29.78 1.44 0.16
C ARG A 200 -29.37 2.57 1.09
N LEU A 201 -28.24 3.21 0.81
CA LEU A 201 -27.76 4.41 1.48
C LEU A 201 -27.30 5.42 0.44
N ALA A 202 -27.89 6.60 0.42
CA ALA A 202 -27.50 7.67 -0.49
C ALA A 202 -27.11 8.92 0.29
N TYR A 203 -26.03 9.58 -0.13
CA TYR A 203 -25.56 10.80 0.49
C TYR A 203 -24.82 11.69 -0.50
N ARG A 204 -24.69 12.97 -0.12
CA ARG A 204 -23.80 13.92 -0.78
C ARG A 204 -22.64 14.28 0.11
N LEU A 205 -21.47 14.44 -0.48
CA LEU A 205 -20.24 14.78 0.21
C LEU A 205 -19.40 15.70 -0.68
N SER A 206 -18.92 16.80 -0.12
CA SER A 206 -18.15 17.81 -0.84
C SER A 206 -16.77 17.95 -0.22
N PRO A 207 -15.69 17.55 -0.93
CA PRO A 207 -14.33 17.84 -0.51
C PRO A 207 -14.08 19.35 -0.44
N LEU A 208 -13.28 19.77 0.54
CA LEU A 208 -12.92 21.16 0.74
C LEU A 208 -11.56 21.46 0.10
N LEU A 209 -11.49 22.60 -0.57
CA LEU A 209 -10.26 23.20 -1.06
C LEU A 209 -9.51 23.87 0.10
N PRO A 210 -8.20 24.20 -0.07
CA PRO A 210 -7.41 24.86 0.98
C PRO A 210 -7.97 26.20 1.47
N ASP A 211 -8.76 26.89 0.65
CA ASP A 211 -9.44 28.14 1.00
C ASP A 211 -10.77 27.96 1.74
N GLY A 212 -11.19 26.71 1.96
CA GLY A 212 -12.46 26.32 2.58
C GLY A 212 -13.64 26.24 1.61
N GLY A 213 -13.46 26.56 0.33
CA GLY A 213 -14.47 26.35 -0.71
C GLY A 213 -14.68 24.87 -1.00
N THR A 214 -15.81 24.51 -1.63
CA THR A 214 -16.05 23.13 -2.06
C THR A 214 -15.38 22.87 -3.41
N ALA A 215 -14.67 21.76 -3.54
CA ALA A 215 -14.08 21.33 -4.82
C ALA A 215 -15.18 20.86 -5.80
N PHE A 216 -16.10 20.03 -5.32
CA PHE A 216 -17.28 19.57 -6.05
C PHE A 216 -18.28 18.93 -5.08
N THR A 217 -19.44 18.52 -5.57
CA THR A 217 -20.42 17.70 -4.83
C THR A 217 -20.39 16.28 -5.37
N ALA A 218 -19.95 15.32 -4.55
CA ALA A 218 -20.12 13.91 -4.82
C ALA A 218 -21.53 13.47 -4.43
N HIS A 219 -22.21 12.74 -5.31
CA HIS A 219 -23.47 12.06 -5.02
C HIS A 219 -23.19 10.55 -5.03
N VAL A 220 -23.27 9.92 -3.86
CA VAL A 220 -22.91 8.51 -3.68
C VAL A 220 -24.17 7.73 -3.32
N ASP A 221 -24.41 6.64 -4.04
CA ASP A 221 -25.54 5.74 -3.85
C ASP A 221 -25.03 4.30 -3.69
N PHE A 222 -25.16 3.77 -2.47
CA PHE A 222 -24.90 2.37 -2.17
C PHE A 222 -26.18 1.56 -2.30
N GLY A 223 -26.13 0.47 -3.05
CA GLY A 223 -27.16 -0.56 -3.12
C GLY A 223 -26.62 -1.91 -2.63
N LEU A 224 -27.34 -2.54 -1.71
CA LEU A 224 -27.02 -3.86 -1.18
C LEU A 224 -28.04 -4.88 -1.67
N ARG A 225 -27.55 -6.06 -2.09
CA ARG A 225 -28.39 -7.22 -2.40
C ARG A 225 -27.78 -8.48 -1.81
N PRO A 226 -28.58 -9.42 -1.28
CA PRO A 226 -28.07 -10.73 -0.93
C PRO A 226 -27.43 -11.40 -2.16
N ALA A 227 -26.24 -11.98 -2.00
CA ALA A 227 -25.61 -12.73 -3.06
C ALA A 227 -26.40 -14.02 -3.34
N GLY A 228 -26.57 -14.40 -4.61
CA GLY A 228 -27.43 -15.52 -5.01
C GLY A 228 -27.00 -16.90 -4.52
N THR A 229 -25.77 -17.06 -4.04
CA THR A 229 -25.23 -18.31 -3.48
C THR A 229 -24.41 -18.04 -2.22
N GLY A 230 -24.87 -18.52 -1.07
CA GLY A 230 -24.17 -18.41 0.21
C GLY A 230 -24.64 -17.25 1.10
N ASN A 231 -23.83 -16.92 2.10
CA ASN A 231 -24.13 -15.92 3.14
C ASN A 231 -23.42 -14.59 2.86
N GLY A 232 -23.40 -14.17 1.59
CA GLY A 232 -22.68 -12.98 1.10
C GLY A 232 -23.60 -11.85 0.64
N THR A 233 -23.02 -10.70 0.31
CA THR A 233 -23.74 -9.50 -0.13
C THR A 233 -23.07 -8.88 -1.35
N ASP A 234 -23.84 -8.61 -2.39
CA ASP A 234 -23.39 -7.81 -3.52
C ASP A 234 -23.63 -6.32 -3.22
N LEU A 235 -22.54 -5.54 -3.24
CA LEU A 235 -22.55 -4.09 -3.11
C LEU A 235 -22.38 -3.47 -4.51
N GLU A 236 -23.33 -2.63 -4.90
CA GLU A 236 -23.24 -1.77 -6.07
C GLU A 236 -23.15 -0.31 -5.60
N VAL A 237 -22.20 0.45 -6.14
CA VAL A 237 -22.01 1.87 -5.80
C VAL A 237 -22.06 2.70 -7.05
N ARG A 238 -22.87 3.75 -7.04
CA ARG A 238 -22.86 4.81 -8.06
C ARG A 238 -22.34 6.10 -7.44
N TYR A 239 -21.26 6.61 -8.00
CA TYR A 239 -20.68 7.90 -7.65
C TYR A 239 -20.91 8.86 -8.80
N ARG A 240 -21.39 10.08 -8.54
CA ARG A 240 -21.59 11.11 -9.57
C ARG A 240 -21.11 12.48 -9.09
N VAL A 241 -20.47 13.24 -9.98
CA VAL A 241 -19.95 14.58 -9.70
C VAL A 241 -20.93 15.66 -10.18
N THR A 242 -21.12 16.72 -9.39
CA THR A 242 -21.70 18.02 -9.80
C THR A 242 -20.95 19.17 -9.15
N ASP A 243 -21.23 20.39 -9.62
CA ASP A 243 -20.72 21.63 -9.04
C ASP A 243 -19.17 21.65 -9.00
N SER A 244 -18.52 21.03 -9.99
CA SER A 244 -17.07 20.90 -10.00
C SER A 244 -16.38 22.24 -10.24
N THR A 245 -15.40 22.60 -9.42
CA THR A 245 -14.52 23.76 -9.67
C THR A 245 -13.34 23.36 -10.54
N VAL A 246 -12.65 24.35 -11.12
CA VAL A 246 -11.39 24.10 -11.85
C VAL A 246 -10.34 23.44 -10.94
N ASP A 247 -10.22 23.91 -9.71
CA ASP A 247 -9.27 23.39 -8.72
C ASP A 247 -9.60 21.96 -8.22
N SER A 248 -10.71 21.39 -8.66
CA SER A 248 -11.10 20.01 -8.33
C SER A 248 -10.44 18.94 -9.21
N ALA A 249 -9.66 19.31 -10.22
CA ALA A 249 -9.04 18.39 -11.17
C ALA A 249 -8.34 17.19 -10.50
N ASP A 250 -7.50 17.47 -9.50
CA ASP A 250 -6.74 16.45 -8.80
C ASP A 250 -7.63 15.52 -7.98
N PHE A 251 -8.68 16.07 -7.35
CA PHE A 251 -9.66 15.27 -6.63
C PHE A 251 -10.42 14.36 -7.59
N VAL A 252 -10.88 14.89 -8.73
CA VAL A 252 -11.65 14.13 -9.73
C VAL A 252 -10.81 13.00 -10.34
N ALA A 253 -9.54 13.25 -10.65
CA ALA A 253 -8.59 12.24 -11.12
C ALA A 253 -8.42 11.07 -10.13
N GLY A 254 -8.49 11.36 -8.83
CA GLY A 254 -8.32 10.39 -7.77
C GLY A 254 -9.55 9.55 -7.45
N ILE A 255 -10.76 9.92 -7.91
CA ILE A 255 -12.02 9.27 -7.46
C ILE A 255 -12.02 7.77 -7.72
N GLU A 256 -11.76 7.35 -8.97
CA GLU A 256 -11.90 5.94 -9.36
C GLU A 256 -10.93 5.04 -8.58
N ILE A 257 -9.70 5.49 -8.43
CA ILE A 257 -8.64 4.73 -7.74
C ILE A 257 -8.85 4.80 -6.22
N GLY A 258 -8.94 5.99 -5.64
CA GLY A 258 -8.97 6.16 -4.19
C GLY A 258 -10.25 5.64 -3.54
N PHE A 259 -11.40 5.85 -4.19
CA PHE A 259 -12.66 5.28 -3.71
C PHE A 259 -12.71 3.76 -3.95
N GLY A 260 -12.13 3.28 -5.05
CA GLY A 260 -11.96 1.85 -5.31
C GLY A 260 -11.15 1.14 -4.21
N GLN A 261 -10.00 1.71 -3.82
CA GLN A 261 -9.17 1.21 -2.72
C GLN A 261 -9.94 1.18 -1.39
N SER A 262 -10.71 2.23 -1.09
CA SER A 262 -11.55 2.27 0.11
C SER A 262 -12.54 1.08 0.15
N LEU A 263 -13.18 0.75 -0.99
CA LEU A 263 -14.08 -0.40 -1.09
C LEU A 263 -13.35 -1.75 -1.00
N ASP A 264 -12.11 -1.83 -1.46
CA ASP A 264 -11.27 -3.03 -1.30
C ASP A 264 -10.86 -3.24 0.17
N LYS A 265 -10.61 -2.16 0.91
CA LYS A 265 -10.43 -2.22 2.37
C LYS A 265 -11.69 -2.72 3.06
N LEU A 266 -12.88 -2.23 2.69
CA LEU A 266 -14.16 -2.72 3.24
C LEU A 266 -14.30 -4.24 3.06
N ALA A 267 -14.04 -4.73 1.84
CA ALA A 267 -14.09 -6.16 1.55
C ALA A 267 -13.10 -6.96 2.42
N SER A 268 -11.89 -6.44 2.59
CA SER A 268 -10.83 -7.07 3.39
C SER A 268 -11.17 -7.11 4.88
N VAL A 269 -11.72 -6.02 5.44
CA VAL A 269 -12.16 -5.95 6.83
C VAL A 269 -13.27 -6.97 7.09
N LEU A 270 -14.29 -7.03 6.21
CA LEU A 270 -15.39 -7.99 6.34
C LEU A 270 -14.93 -9.45 6.22
N ALA A 271 -13.97 -9.74 5.34
CA ALA A 271 -13.39 -11.06 5.19
C ALA A 271 -12.59 -11.47 6.45
N ALA A 272 -11.73 -10.60 6.98
CA ALA A 272 -10.93 -10.88 8.18
C ALA A 272 -11.82 -11.18 9.39
N GLU A 273 -12.86 -10.39 9.61
CA GLU A 273 -13.77 -10.60 10.74
C GLU A 273 -14.67 -11.85 10.57
N ALA A 274 -14.83 -12.40 9.35
CA ALA A 274 -15.52 -13.68 9.15
C ALA A 274 -14.64 -14.87 9.57
N HIS A 275 -13.34 -14.78 9.30
CA HIS A 275 -12.38 -15.78 9.75
C HIS A 275 -12.25 -15.81 11.28
N ASP A 276 -12.26 -14.66 11.94
CA ASP A 276 -12.24 -14.58 13.41
C ASP A 276 -13.49 -15.20 14.06
N SER A 277 -14.67 -15.05 13.45
CA SER A 277 -15.90 -15.70 13.94
C SER A 277 -15.87 -17.22 13.78
N ASP A 278 -15.34 -17.73 12.67
CA ASP A 278 -15.22 -19.18 12.46
C ASP A 278 -14.21 -19.79 13.43
N THR A 279 -13.08 -19.10 13.67
CA THR A 279 -12.02 -19.58 14.59
C THR A 279 -12.48 -19.61 16.07
N ARG A 280 -13.30 -18.63 16.50
CA ARG A 280 -13.92 -18.66 17.85
C ARG A 280 -14.94 -19.78 18.00
N THR A 281 -15.72 -20.06 16.95
CA THR A 281 -16.72 -21.13 16.99
C THR A 281 -16.07 -22.51 17.10
N ASP A 282 -14.94 -22.72 16.43
CA ASP A 282 -14.20 -23.99 16.46
C ASP A 282 -13.47 -24.23 17.81
N THR A 283 -13.15 -23.15 18.54
CA THR A 283 -12.55 -23.24 19.88
C THR A 283 -13.60 -23.59 20.94
N ASP A 284 -14.82 -23.04 20.86
CA ASP A 284 -15.90 -23.38 21.81
C ASP A 284 -16.40 -24.83 21.67
N VAL A 285 -16.45 -25.37 20.44
CA VAL A 285 -16.85 -26.78 20.21
C VAL A 285 -15.82 -27.78 20.77
N ARG A 286 -14.54 -27.40 20.81
CA ARG A 286 -13.47 -28.24 21.36
C ARG A 286 -13.45 -28.27 22.89
N THR A 287 -14.05 -27.29 23.56
CA THR A 287 -14.07 -27.23 25.03
C THR A 287 -15.26 -28.00 25.63
N ASP A 288 -16.33 -28.25 24.85
CA ASP A 288 -17.52 -28.98 25.33
C ASP A 288 -17.47 -30.49 25.06
N SER A 289 -16.46 -30.96 24.32
CA SER A 289 -16.23 -32.40 24.06
C SER A 289 -15.37 -33.10 25.12
N ASP A 290 -14.70 -32.35 26.02
CA ASP A 290 -13.83 -32.91 27.07
C ASP A 290 -14.49 -33.04 28.46
N VAL A 291 -15.76 -32.65 28.63
CA VAL A 291 -16.46 -32.72 29.95
C VAL A 291 -17.40 -33.93 30.09
N ARG A 292 -17.57 -34.76 29.04
CA ARG A 292 -18.58 -35.85 29.04
C ARG A 292 -18.06 -37.28 29.19
N ASN A 293 -16.82 -37.48 29.63
CA ASN A 293 -16.29 -38.83 29.81
C ASN A 293 -15.50 -39.01 31.11
N ASP A 294 -16.15 -38.78 32.25
CA ASP A 294 -15.62 -39.26 33.54
C ASP A 294 -16.75 -39.38 34.58
N ASN A 295 -17.67 -40.32 34.37
CA ASN A 295 -18.50 -40.79 35.48
C ASN A 295 -19.01 -42.22 35.25
N ASP A 296 -18.10 -43.18 35.13
CA ASP A 296 -18.47 -44.56 35.44
C ASP A 296 -17.24 -45.40 35.79
N THR A 297 -16.79 -45.34 37.04
CA THR A 297 -16.24 -46.47 37.82
C THR A 297 -15.60 -45.99 39.12
N ARG A 298 -16.28 -46.17 40.26
CA ARG A 298 -15.81 -46.98 41.42
C ARG A 298 -16.55 -46.66 42.73
N SER A 299 -17.00 -47.78 43.34
CA SER A 299 -17.13 -48.04 44.78
C SER A 299 -18.28 -47.38 45.55
N ALA A 300 -19.27 -48.17 45.98
CA ALA A 300 -19.11 -49.02 47.16
C ALA A 300 -20.42 -49.78 47.50
N LYS A 301 -20.30 -51.12 47.56
CA LYS A 301 -20.73 -52.05 48.62
C LYS A 301 -21.44 -53.30 48.09
#